data_AF-A0A1G7ZFB5-F1
#
_entry.id   AF-A0A1G7ZFB5-F1
#
_cell.length_a   1.000
_cell.length_b   1.000
_cell.length_c   1.000
_cell.angle_alpha   90.00
_cell.angle_beta   90.00
_cell.angle_gamma   90.00
#
_symmetry.space_group_name_H-M   'P 1'
#
loop_
_entity.id
_entity.type
_entity.pdbx_description
1 polymer ?
#
loop_
_entity_poly.entity_id
_entity_poly.type
_entity_poly.pdbx_seq_one_letter_code
_entity_poly.pdbx_strand_id
1 'polypeptide(L)' 'MGFVTTKDGVDIFYKDWGPRDAQVIFFHRNGTLKTYSGFPHGMPTTNADAINADLLAFIKES' A
#
# COMPACT_ATOMS: atom_id res chain seq x y z
N MET A 1 12.84 -5.42 13.89
CA MET A 1 13.48 -4.18 13.36
C MET A 1 14.68 -4.63 12.55
N GLY A 2 14.79 -4.19 11.30
CA GLY A 2 15.76 -4.75 10.34
C GLY A 2 16.89 -3.78 10.02
N PHE A 3 18.04 -4.32 9.64
CA PHE A 3 19.16 -3.59 9.07
C PHE A 3 19.49 -4.18 7.70
N VAL A 4 19.90 -3.34 6.76
CA VAL A 4 20.54 -3.77 5.52
C VAL A 4 22.01 -3.39 5.59
N THR A 5 22.90 -4.38 5.47
CA THR A 5 24.34 -4.15 5.46
C THR A 5 24.82 -3.88 4.03
N THR A 6 25.51 -2.77 3.84
CA THR A 6 26.12 -2.40 2.55
C THR A 6 27.40 -3.19 2.30
N LYS A 7 27.91 -3.16 1.06
CA LYS A 7 29.13 -3.90 0.67
C LYS A 7 30.38 -3.48 1.44
N ASP A 8 30.40 -2.25 1.92
CA ASP A 8 31.46 -1.65 2.75
C ASP A 8 31.18 -1.79 4.26
N GLY A 9 30.18 -2.57 4.66
CA GLY A 9 29.93 -2.95 6.04
C GLY A 9 29.15 -1.92 6.87
N VAL A 10 28.46 -0.96 6.22
CA VAL A 10 27.59 0.00 6.92
C VAL A 10 26.22 -0.63 7.13
N ASP A 11 25.75 -0.59 8.37
CA ASP A 11 24.39 -1.03 8.71
C ASP A 11 23.39 0.12 8.57
N ILE A 12 22.48 0.00 7.61
CA ILE A 12 21.39 0.95 7.40
C ILE A 12 20.15 0.43 8.11
N PHE A 13 19.69 1.17 9.12
CA PHE A 13 18.42 0.87 9.77
C PHE A 13 17.26 1.08 8.81
N TYR A 14 16.35 0.10 8.72
CA TYR A 14 15.05 0.29 8.08
C TYR A 14 13.92 -0.27 8.96
N LYS A 15 12.80 0.44 8.94
CA LYS A 15 11.57 -0.02 9.57
C LYS A 15 10.63 -0.54 8.50
N ASP A 16 10.42 -1.85 8.51
CA ASP A 16 9.38 -2.48 7.70
C ASP A 16 8.00 -2.14 8.28
N TRP A 17 7.04 -1.87 7.40
CA TRP A 17 5.65 -1.53 7.75
C TRP A 17 4.77 -2.77 7.90
N GLY A 18 5.37 -3.95 7.77
CA GLY A 18 4.72 -5.23 7.99
C GLY A 18 4.64 -6.05 6.72
N PRO A 19 4.34 -7.36 6.85
CA PRO A 19 4.24 -8.26 5.70
C PRO A 19 3.22 -7.78 4.67
N ARG A 20 3.52 -7.94 3.37
CA ARG A 20 2.58 -7.61 2.28
C ARG A 20 1.25 -8.36 2.38
N ASP A 21 1.30 -9.56 2.96
CA ASP A 21 0.19 -10.48 3.20
C ASP A 21 -0.38 -10.38 4.62
N ALA A 22 0.05 -9.39 5.41
CA ALA A 22 -0.51 -9.16 6.73
C ALA A 22 -2.01 -8.88 6.64
N GLN A 23 -2.75 -9.38 7.63
CA GLN A 23 -4.17 -9.10 7.76
C GLN A 23 -4.39 -7.60 7.94
N VAL A 24 -5.25 -7.01 7.10
CA VAL A 24 -5.63 -5.61 7.23
C VAL A 24 -6.51 -5.42 8.47
N ILE A 25 -6.13 -4.47 9.33
CA ILE A 25 -6.89 -4.07 10.50
C ILE A 25 -7.66 -2.80 10.16
N PHE A 26 -8.99 -2.87 10.13
CA PHE A 26 -9.84 -1.69 9.94
C PHE A 26 -10.16 -1.03 11.27
N PHE A 27 -9.85 0.26 11.41
CA PHE A 27 -10.27 1.08 12.55
C PHE A 27 -11.59 1.82 12.30
N HIS A 28 -12.19 1.66 11.12
CA HIS A 28 -13.44 2.29 10.72
C HIS A 28 -14.52 1.22 10.46
N ARG A 29 -15.74 1.41 11.00
CA ARG A 29 -16.81 0.39 10.94
C ARG A 29 -17.28 0.07 9.52
N ASN A 30 -17.19 1.03 8.59
CA ASN A 30 -17.70 0.91 7.22
C ASN A 30 -16.59 1.08 6.16
N GLY A 31 -15.35 0.74 6.49
CA GLY A 31 -14.24 0.80 5.54
C GLY A 31 -14.27 -0.37 4.56
N THR A 32 -13.97 -0.12 3.29
CA THR A 32 -13.81 -1.15 2.24
C THR A 32 -12.35 -1.21 1.79
N LEU A 33 -11.80 -2.41 1.63
CA LEU A 33 -10.47 -2.63 1.04
C LEU A 33 -10.62 -3.20 -0.37
N LYS A 34 -10.01 -2.52 -1.34
CA LYS A 34 -9.83 -3.01 -2.71
C LYS A 34 -8.34 -3.12 -3.02
N THR A 35 -7.89 -4.29 -3.46
CA THR A 35 -6.50 -4.53 -3.83
C THR A 35 -6.36 -4.68 -5.35
N TYR A 36 -5.23 -4.22 -5.89
CA TYR A 36 -4.94 -4.25 -7.32
C TYR A 36 -3.70 -5.09 -7.57
N SER A 37 -3.90 -6.34 -7.98
CA SER A 37 -2.78 -7.26 -8.19
C SER A 37 -1.90 -6.80 -9.37
N GLY A 38 -0.59 -6.75 -9.16
CA GLY A 38 0.39 -6.35 -10.17
C GLY A 38 0.52 -4.84 -10.39
N PHE A 39 -0.26 -4.01 -9.69
CA PHE A 39 -0.13 -2.55 -9.77
C PHE A 39 1.09 -2.08 -8.96
N PRO A 40 1.85 -1.09 -9.45
CA PRO A 40 3.05 -0.61 -8.77
C PRO A 40 2.69 0.25 -7.54
N HIS A 41 3.66 0.54 -6.67
CA HIS A 41 3.46 1.47 -5.56
C HIS A 41 2.94 2.85 -6.03
N GLY A 42 3.43 3.32 -7.18
CA GLY A 42 3.00 4.56 -7.84
C GLY A 42 1.67 4.47 -8.61
N MET A 43 0.86 3.43 -8.38
CA MET A 43 -0.40 3.20 -9.08
C MET A 43 -1.41 4.34 -9.10
N PRO A 44 -1.51 5.24 -8.08
CA PRO A 44 -2.41 6.39 -8.19
C PRO A 44 -2.03 7.34 -9.33
N THR A 45 -0.76 7.31 -9.77
CA THR A 45 -0.27 8.11 -10.90
C THR A 45 -0.22 7.31 -12.19
N THR A 46 0.34 6.09 -12.18
CA THR A 46 0.53 5.30 -13.42
C THR A 46 -0.76 4.64 -13.93
N ASN A 47 -1.76 4.47 -13.06
CA ASN A 47 -3.04 3.85 -13.38
C ASN A 47 -4.20 4.73 -12.92
N ALA A 48 -4.01 6.05 -13.00
CA ALA A 48 -4.91 7.07 -12.46
C ALA A 48 -6.37 6.86 -12.88
N ASP A 49 -6.63 6.50 -14.14
CA ASP A 49 -8.00 6.32 -14.64
C ASP A 49 -8.77 5.24 -13.86
N ALA A 50 -8.15 4.07 -13.64
CA ALA A 50 -8.77 2.98 -12.90
C ALA A 50 -9.00 3.36 -11.43
N ILE A 51 -8.00 3.99 -10.80
CA ILE A 51 -8.07 4.38 -9.39
C ILE A 51 -9.09 5.49 -9.16
N ASN A 52 -9.11 6.50 -10.03
CA ASN A 52 -10.06 7.60 -9.93
C ASN A 52 -11.49 7.12 -10.18
N ALA A 53 -11.71 6.18 -11.10
CA ALA A 53 -13.03 5.60 -11.34
C ALA A 53 -13.55 4.87 -10.08
N ASP A 54 -12.71 4.07 -9.44
CA ASP A 54 -13.08 3.34 -8.22
C ASP A 54 -13.29 4.25 -7.01
N LEU A 55 -12.46 5.28 -6.85
CA LEU A 55 -12.65 6.29 -5.80
C LEU A 55 -13.96 7.07 -6.01
N LEU A 56 -14.26 7.45 -7.27
CA LEU A 56 -15.49 8.16 -7.59
C LEU A 56 -16.73 7.29 -7.34
N ALA A 57 -16.67 6.00 -7.68
CA ALA A 57 -17.74 5.05 -7.38
C ALA A 57 -17.97 4.94 -5.86
N PHE A 58 -16.88 4.76 -5.09
CA PHE A 58 -16.95 4.71 -3.63
C PHE A 58 -17.62 5.95 -3.02
N ILE A 59 -17.25 7.16 -3.48
CA ILE A 59 -17.82 8.42 -2.98
C ILE A 59 -19.31 8.55 -3.32
N LYS A 60 -19.74 8.09 -4.51
CA LYS A 60 -21.14 8.19 -4.96
C LYS A 60 -22.07 7.17 -4.29
N GLU A 61 -21.52 6.04 -3.87
CA GLU A 61 -22.25 4.96 -3.21
C GLU A 61 -22.30 5.13 -1.67
N SER A 62 -21.58 6.13 -1.13
CA SER A 62 -21.49 6.45 0.31
C SER A 62 -22.51 7.47 0.77
#